data_AF-A0A928JF87-F1
#
_entry.id   AF-A0A928JF87-F1
#
_cell.length_a   1.000
_cell.length_b   1.000
_cell.length_c   1.000
_cell.angle_alpha   90.00
_cell.angle_beta   90.00
_cell.angle_gamma   90.00
#
_symmetry.space_group_name_H-M   'P 1'
#
loop_
_entity.id
_entity.type
_entity.pdbx_description
1 polymer ?
#
loop_
_entity_poly.entity_id
_entity_poly.type
_entity_poly.pdbx_seq_one_letter_code
_entity_poly.pdbx_strand_id
1 'polypeptide(L)'
;MFLKLFKYDFKGLGRWMWPVMIGIGGAAVLGFLNTLFLGGTSRLDTSSAGASVMLMSAVGGTALVAMALAAAVTVIFVLIFVKFYKSMVTDEAYLTFTLPVTAGQLIGSKFLAAAVWTLIGGVVIACASCVIAAGLLISGGPELREDFFWILGDVADTLLENLGTVLLFFLFSLIRSIRGYFQITCAILFGASVVRKYKALAAVGMVLAVNFAVNLILSVFGAAGLFPLVFGMDYGFGAGGSLSLESVLWIQIAVDAVLVAVFWWWSWHIAKKSVNIE
;
A
#
# COMPACT_ATOMS: atom_id res chain seq x y z
N MET A 1 16.60 7.72 -24.19
CA MET A 1 16.17 6.30 -24.23
C MET A 1 15.29 5.91 -23.04
N PHE A 2 15.61 6.33 -21.82
CA PHE A 2 14.83 6.07 -20.59
C PHE A 2 13.31 6.36 -20.69
N LEU A 3 12.90 7.54 -21.20
CA LEU A 3 11.48 7.87 -21.38
C LEU A 3 10.74 6.94 -22.36
N LYS A 4 11.43 6.41 -23.39
CA LYS A 4 10.83 5.48 -24.35
C LYS A 4 10.56 4.12 -23.69
N LEU A 5 11.49 3.64 -22.86
CA LEU A 5 11.28 2.44 -22.03
C LEU A 5 10.12 2.63 -21.04
N PHE A 6 10.11 3.75 -20.31
CA PHE A 6 9.05 4.06 -19.35
C PHE A 6 7.67 4.05 -20.01
N LYS A 7 7.51 4.70 -21.18
CA LYS A 7 6.23 4.74 -21.90
C LYS A 7 5.75 3.34 -22.32
N TYR A 8 6.68 2.48 -22.74
CA TYR A 8 6.37 1.10 -23.11
C TYR A 8 5.93 0.28 -21.88
N ASP A 9 6.68 0.36 -20.79
CA ASP A 9 6.37 -0.33 -19.53
C ASP A 9 5.03 0.15 -18.95
N PHE A 10 4.79 1.46 -18.96
CA PHE A 10 3.55 2.10 -18.52
C PHE A 10 2.34 1.63 -19.32
N LYS A 11 2.43 1.62 -20.65
CA LYS A 11 1.35 1.15 -21.54
C LYS A 11 1.06 -0.34 -21.33
N GLY A 12 2.10 -1.16 -21.15
CA GLY A 12 1.95 -2.58 -20.88
C GLY A 12 1.33 -2.87 -19.50
N LEU A 13 1.58 -2.03 -18.49
CA LEU A 13 0.99 -2.16 -17.15
C LEU A 13 -0.49 -1.76 -17.21
N GLY A 14 -0.80 -0.69 -17.95
CA GLY A 14 -2.15 -0.14 -18.05
C GLY A 14 -3.22 -1.11 -18.56
N ARG A 15 -2.89 -2.00 -19.50
CA ARG A 15 -3.86 -2.98 -20.01
C ARG A 15 -4.45 -3.88 -18.91
N TRP A 16 -3.64 -4.21 -17.90
CA TRP A 16 -4.08 -5.05 -16.76
C TRP A 16 -4.69 -4.23 -15.63
N MET A 17 -4.35 -2.94 -15.54
CA MET A 17 -4.84 -2.06 -14.48
C MET A 17 -6.23 -1.50 -14.77
N TRP A 18 -6.57 -1.26 -16.05
CA TRP A 18 -7.90 -0.78 -16.42
C TRP A 18 -9.06 -1.64 -15.88
N PRO A 19 -9.06 -2.98 -16.01
CA PRO A 19 -10.12 -3.81 -15.42
C PRO A 19 -10.24 -3.67 -13.90
N VAL A 20 -9.12 -3.53 -13.20
CA VAL A 20 -9.12 -3.37 -11.73
C VAL A 20 -9.68 -2.02 -11.33
N MET A 21 -9.33 -0.95 -12.06
CA MET A 21 -9.90 0.39 -11.81
C MET A 21 -11.41 0.42 -12.06
N ILE A 22 -11.87 -0.25 -13.11
CA ILE A 22 -13.30 -0.41 -13.39
C ILE A 22 -13.97 -1.20 -12.25
N GLY A 23 -13.34 -2.27 -11.77
CA GLY A 23 -13.84 -3.04 -10.63
C GLY A 23 -13.96 -2.21 -9.35
N ILE A 24 -12.99 -1.35 -9.05
CA ILE A 24 -13.03 -0.41 -7.92
C ILE A 24 -14.19 0.58 -8.08
N GLY A 25 -14.36 1.14 -9.28
CA GLY A 25 -15.50 2.01 -9.60
C GLY A 25 -16.84 1.29 -9.38
N GLY A 26 -16.97 0.05 -9.83
CA GLY A 26 -18.15 -0.78 -9.59
C GLY A 26 -18.42 -1.02 -8.11
N ALA A 27 -17.39 -1.36 -7.33
CA ALA A 27 -17.50 -1.52 -5.88
C ALA A 27 -17.91 -0.22 -5.18
N ALA A 28 -17.42 0.94 -5.64
CA ALA A 28 -17.80 2.24 -5.12
C ALA A 28 -19.28 2.55 -5.35
N VAL A 29 -19.79 2.26 -6.55
CA VAL A 29 -21.21 2.42 -6.88
C VAL A 29 -22.08 1.49 -6.03
N LEU A 30 -21.69 0.23 -5.86
CA LEU A 30 -22.41 -0.70 -4.99
C LEU A 30 -22.40 -0.24 -3.52
N GLY A 31 -21.26 0.28 -3.04
CA GLY A 31 -21.14 0.89 -1.73
C GLY A 31 -22.08 2.07 -1.55
N PHE A 32 -22.09 3.00 -2.50
CA PHE A 32 -22.99 4.15 -2.50
C PHE A 32 -24.46 3.71 -2.46
N LEU A 33 -24.87 2.79 -3.33
CA LEU A 33 -26.23 2.26 -3.32
C LEU A 33 -26.57 1.62 -1.97
N ASN A 34 -25.67 0.81 -1.41
CA ASN A 34 -25.86 0.17 -0.12
C ASN A 34 -26.03 1.19 1.03
N THR A 35 -25.29 2.31 1.01
CA THR A 35 -25.46 3.38 2.00
C THR A 35 -26.81 4.10 1.86
N LEU A 36 -27.33 4.28 0.64
CA LEU A 36 -28.68 4.81 0.42
C LEU A 36 -29.76 3.84 0.92
N PHE A 37 -29.60 2.53 0.67
CA PHE A 37 -30.51 1.51 1.21
C PHE A 37 -30.51 1.52 2.74
N LEU A 38 -29.34 1.66 3.38
CA LEU A 38 -29.21 1.76 4.83
C LEU A 38 -30.04 2.93 5.41
N GLY A 39 -29.90 4.15 4.87
CA GLY A 39 -30.68 5.30 5.35
C GLY A 39 -32.17 5.25 5.00
N GLY A 40 -32.56 4.47 3.99
CA GLY A 40 -33.97 4.15 3.73
C GLY A 40 -34.54 3.24 4.82
N THR A 41 -33.76 2.24 5.26
CA THR A 41 -34.19 1.27 6.29
C THR A 41 -34.18 1.83 7.71
N SER A 42 -33.28 2.76 8.05
CA SER A 42 -33.22 3.40 9.38
C SER A 42 -34.38 4.35 9.65
N ARG A 43 -35.12 4.76 8.63
CA ARG A 43 -36.33 5.60 8.73
C ARG A 43 -37.61 4.80 8.91
N LEU A 44 -37.52 3.47 8.87
CA LEU A 44 -38.65 2.56 9.12
C LEU A 44 -38.67 2.20 10.61
N ASP A 45 -39.86 2.21 11.22
CA ASP A 45 -40.03 1.84 12.62
C ASP A 45 -39.44 0.45 12.89
N THR A 46 -38.40 0.41 13.72
CA THR A 46 -37.50 -0.72 13.92
C THR A 46 -38.12 -1.87 14.73
N SER A 47 -39.43 -1.83 15.01
CA SER A 47 -40.11 -2.82 15.87
C SER A 47 -40.48 -4.12 15.16
N SER A 48 -40.33 -4.18 13.83
CA SER A 48 -40.59 -5.40 13.05
C SER A 48 -39.32 -6.24 12.84
N ALA A 49 -39.43 -7.56 12.94
CA ALA A 49 -38.34 -8.50 12.63
C ALA A 49 -37.78 -8.31 11.20
N GLY A 50 -38.57 -7.75 10.28
CA GLY A 50 -38.11 -7.40 8.92
C GLY A 50 -37.15 -6.21 8.89
N ALA A 51 -37.37 -5.18 9.71
CA ALA A 51 -36.49 -4.00 9.78
C ALA A 51 -35.11 -4.35 10.35
N SER A 52 -35.06 -5.21 11.38
CA SER A 52 -33.78 -5.69 11.93
C SER A 52 -32.98 -6.53 10.94
N VAL A 53 -33.63 -7.40 10.16
CA VAL A 53 -32.97 -8.18 9.10
C VAL A 53 -32.45 -7.27 7.97
N MET A 54 -33.19 -6.23 7.59
CA MET A 54 -32.76 -5.25 6.59
C MET A 54 -31.58 -4.39 7.06
N LEU A 55 -31.56 -3.99 8.33
CA LEU A 55 -30.41 -3.28 8.91
C LEU A 55 -29.18 -4.19 8.96
N MET A 56 -29.34 -5.45 9.38
CA MET A 56 -28.26 -6.43 9.43
C MET A 56 -27.65 -6.67 8.04
N SER A 57 -28.48 -6.75 7.00
CA SER A 57 -28.03 -6.97 5.63
C SER A 57 -27.35 -5.72 5.03
N ALA A 58 -27.86 -4.53 5.32
CA ALA A 58 -27.26 -3.28 4.87
C ALA A 58 -25.90 -3.01 5.57
N VAL A 59 -25.79 -3.28 6.87
CA VAL A 59 -24.50 -3.23 7.60
C VAL A 59 -23.54 -4.28 7.05
N GLY A 60 -23.99 -5.52 6.84
CA GLY A 60 -23.18 -6.56 6.19
C GLY A 60 -22.70 -6.16 4.79
N GLY A 61 -23.55 -5.49 4.01
CA GLY A 61 -23.21 -4.92 2.71
C GLY A 61 -22.08 -3.88 2.77
N THR A 62 -22.09 -3.01 3.79
CA THR A 62 -21.01 -2.01 3.96
C THR A 62 -19.68 -2.69 4.29
N ALA A 63 -19.69 -3.72 5.13
CA ALA A 63 -18.49 -4.50 5.47
C ALA A 63 -17.93 -5.24 4.25
N LEU A 64 -18.79 -5.82 3.40
CA LEU A 64 -18.37 -6.49 2.17
C LEU A 64 -17.73 -5.52 1.17
N VAL A 65 -18.29 -4.30 1.03
CA VAL A 65 -17.71 -3.28 0.16
C VAL A 65 -16.36 -2.80 0.71
N ALA A 66 -16.22 -2.62 2.03
CA ALA A 66 -14.95 -2.28 2.64
C ALA A 66 -13.89 -3.38 2.40
N MET A 67 -14.26 -4.65 2.55
CA MET A 67 -13.41 -5.78 2.21
C MET A 67 -13.03 -5.82 0.73
N ALA A 68 -13.97 -5.52 -0.17
CA ALA A 68 -13.72 -5.48 -1.62
C ALA A 68 -12.72 -4.37 -1.99
N LEU A 69 -12.81 -3.20 -1.35
CA LEU A 69 -11.83 -2.12 -1.54
C LEU A 69 -10.44 -2.52 -1.01
N ALA A 70 -10.37 -3.15 0.17
CA ALA A 70 -9.12 -3.68 0.71
C ALA A 70 -8.49 -4.76 -0.20
N ALA A 71 -9.32 -5.65 -0.76
CA ALA A 71 -8.90 -6.65 -1.73
C ALA A 71 -8.41 -6.01 -3.05
N ALA A 72 -9.04 -4.92 -3.50
CA ALA A 72 -8.61 -4.24 -4.70
C ALA A 72 -7.20 -3.62 -4.54
N VAL A 73 -6.89 -3.07 -3.37
CA VAL A 73 -5.53 -2.59 -3.04
C VAL A 73 -4.52 -3.73 -3.19
N THR A 74 -4.78 -4.88 -2.58
CA THR A 74 -3.86 -6.02 -2.67
C THR A 74 -3.73 -6.55 -4.10
N VAL A 75 -4.81 -6.58 -4.88
CA VAL A 75 -4.77 -6.96 -6.31
C VAL A 75 -3.91 -5.99 -7.13
N ILE A 76 -4.03 -4.67 -6.93
CA ILE A 76 -3.17 -3.68 -7.60
C ILE A 76 -1.69 -3.98 -7.32
N PHE A 77 -1.34 -4.17 -6.06
CA PHE A 77 0.02 -4.51 -5.65
C PHE A 77 0.49 -5.81 -6.32
N VAL A 78 -0.29 -6.89 -6.25
CA VAL A 78 0.04 -8.19 -6.84
C VAL A 78 0.25 -8.08 -8.35
N LEU A 79 -0.59 -7.35 -9.09
CA LEU A 79 -0.43 -7.20 -10.54
C LEU A 79 0.84 -6.46 -10.93
N ILE A 80 1.21 -5.43 -10.18
CA ILE A 80 2.47 -4.71 -10.36
C ILE A 80 3.64 -5.69 -10.15
N PHE A 81 3.58 -6.53 -9.12
CA PHE A 81 4.61 -7.53 -8.84
C PHE A 81 4.70 -8.63 -9.90
N VAL A 82 3.57 -9.20 -10.33
CA VAL A 82 3.54 -10.26 -11.34
C VAL A 82 4.12 -9.75 -12.67
N LYS A 83 3.80 -8.52 -13.06
CA LYS A 83 4.35 -7.95 -14.29
C LYS A 83 5.83 -7.61 -14.14
N PHE A 84 6.25 -7.13 -12.97
CA PHE A 84 7.67 -6.92 -12.67
C PHE A 84 8.46 -8.23 -12.76
N TYR A 85 7.94 -9.30 -12.15
CA TYR A 85 8.51 -10.65 -12.24
C TYR A 85 8.61 -11.13 -13.69
N LYS A 86 7.51 -11.05 -14.46
CA LYS A 86 7.53 -11.48 -15.87
C LYS A 86 8.58 -10.72 -16.68
N SER A 87 8.66 -9.41 -16.47
CA SER A 87 9.56 -8.54 -17.21
C SER A 87 11.04 -8.67 -16.84
N MET A 88 11.38 -9.23 -15.68
CA MET A 88 12.77 -9.36 -15.18
C MET A 88 13.29 -10.81 -15.18
N VAL A 89 12.40 -11.80 -15.08
CA VAL A 89 12.79 -13.21 -14.80
C VAL A 89 12.41 -14.18 -15.93
N THR A 90 11.49 -13.81 -16.82
CA THR A 90 10.99 -14.68 -17.91
C THR A 90 11.74 -14.40 -19.22
N ASP A 91 11.54 -15.18 -20.27
CA ASP A 91 12.28 -15.13 -21.55
C ASP A 91 12.29 -13.75 -22.27
N GLU A 92 11.42 -12.82 -21.88
CA GLU A 92 11.48 -11.40 -22.28
C GLU A 92 12.71 -10.66 -21.71
N ALA A 93 13.30 -11.16 -20.61
CA ALA A 93 14.52 -10.67 -19.98
C ALA A 93 15.73 -10.80 -20.91
N TYR A 94 15.79 -11.87 -21.71
CA TYR A 94 16.89 -12.13 -22.66
C TYR A 94 16.99 -11.03 -23.73
N LEU A 95 15.86 -10.45 -24.14
CA LEU A 95 15.80 -9.32 -25.07
C LEU A 95 16.07 -7.96 -24.41
N THR A 96 15.94 -7.86 -23.08
CA THR A 96 16.17 -6.61 -22.34
C THR A 96 17.63 -6.44 -21.91
N PHE A 97 18.38 -7.54 -21.75
CA PHE A 97 19.81 -7.53 -21.45
C PHE A 97 20.72 -7.33 -22.68
N THR A 98 20.17 -7.38 -23.90
CA THR A 98 20.90 -7.09 -25.15
C THR A 98 20.82 -5.63 -25.60
N LEU A 99 20.03 -4.79 -24.91
CA LEU A 99 20.00 -3.35 -25.12
C LEU A 99 21.16 -2.68 -24.35
N PRO A 100 21.87 -1.68 -24.92
CA PRO A 100 23.04 -1.03 -24.30
C PRO A 100 22.58 -0.04 -23.21
N VAL A 101 21.85 -0.53 -22.21
CA VAL A 101 21.24 0.23 -21.13
C VAL A 101 21.63 -0.42 -19.82
N THR A 102 22.15 0.38 -18.89
CA THR A 102 22.60 -0.12 -17.58
C THR A 102 21.45 -0.71 -16.77
N ALA A 103 21.69 -1.81 -16.04
CA ALA A 103 20.66 -2.47 -15.22
C ALA A 103 19.96 -1.53 -14.22
N GLY A 104 20.67 -0.51 -13.71
CA GLY A 104 20.09 0.52 -12.84
C GLY A 104 19.05 1.39 -13.54
N GLN A 105 19.24 1.73 -14.82
CA GLN A 105 18.26 2.49 -15.60
C GLN A 105 17.01 1.66 -15.92
N LEU A 106 17.13 0.33 -16.06
CA LEU A 106 15.99 -0.56 -16.27
C LEU A 106 15.13 -0.73 -15.00
N ILE A 107 15.78 -0.90 -13.84
CA ILE A 107 15.07 -0.98 -12.55
C ILE A 107 14.39 0.37 -12.25
N GLY A 108 15.09 1.49 -12.50
CA GLY A 108 14.55 2.83 -12.29
C GLY A 108 13.33 3.17 -13.16
N SER A 109 13.31 2.76 -14.44
CA SER A 109 12.16 3.00 -15.31
C SER A 109 10.93 2.19 -14.88
N LYS A 110 11.13 0.96 -14.39
CA LYS A 110 10.06 0.11 -13.87
C LYS A 110 9.54 0.58 -12.52
N PHE A 111 10.42 1.11 -11.66
CA PHE A 111 10.02 1.75 -10.41
C PHE A 111 9.11 2.95 -10.68
N LEU A 112 9.51 3.86 -11.56
CA LEU A 112 8.68 5.01 -11.93
C LEU A 112 7.34 4.57 -12.52
N ALA A 113 7.32 3.56 -13.40
CA ALA A 113 6.07 3.08 -13.99
C ALA A 113 5.12 2.50 -12.92
N ALA A 114 5.65 1.72 -11.98
CA ALA A 114 4.90 1.22 -10.83
C ALA A 114 4.44 2.36 -9.89
N ALA A 115 5.29 3.35 -9.63
CA ALA A 115 4.97 4.49 -8.79
C ALA A 115 3.81 5.32 -9.37
N VAL A 116 3.83 5.62 -10.67
CA VAL A 116 2.73 6.38 -11.30
C VAL A 116 1.42 5.59 -11.24
N TRP A 117 1.47 4.29 -11.49
CA TRP A 117 0.27 3.46 -11.48
C TRP A 117 -0.29 3.18 -10.06
N THR A 118 0.58 3.10 -9.05
CA THR A 118 0.14 3.07 -7.64
C THR A 118 -0.49 4.40 -7.23
N LEU A 119 0.07 5.53 -7.67
CA LEU A 119 -0.56 6.85 -7.45
C LEU A 119 -1.93 6.95 -8.11
N ILE A 120 -2.06 6.54 -9.38
CA ILE A 120 -3.35 6.50 -10.07
C ILE A 120 -4.34 5.61 -9.31
N GLY A 121 -3.93 4.42 -8.89
CA GLY A 121 -4.77 3.52 -8.09
C GLY A 121 -5.20 4.13 -6.76
N GLY A 122 -4.29 4.81 -6.05
CA GLY A 122 -4.58 5.53 -4.82
C GLY A 122 -5.62 6.63 -5.02
N VAL A 123 -5.49 7.43 -6.09
CA VAL A 123 -6.48 8.46 -6.43
C VAL A 123 -7.85 7.83 -6.75
N VAL A 124 -7.90 6.73 -7.50
CA VAL A 124 -9.16 6.05 -7.82
C VAL A 124 -9.83 5.52 -6.56
N ILE A 125 -9.07 4.96 -5.62
CA ILE A 125 -9.59 4.47 -4.33
C ILE A 125 -10.07 5.64 -3.46
N ALA A 126 -9.33 6.76 -3.43
CA ALA A 126 -9.75 7.97 -2.72
C ALA A 126 -11.08 8.49 -3.28
N CYS A 127 -11.20 8.62 -4.60
CA CYS A 127 -12.46 8.98 -5.25
C CYS A 127 -13.59 7.99 -4.93
N ALA A 128 -13.32 6.68 -4.96
CA ALA A 128 -14.28 5.65 -4.59
C ALA A 128 -14.76 5.80 -3.13
N SER A 129 -13.85 6.09 -2.20
CA SER A 129 -14.19 6.33 -0.80
C SER A 129 -15.03 7.59 -0.62
N CYS A 130 -14.73 8.68 -1.35
CA CYS A 130 -15.53 9.90 -1.34
C CYS A 130 -16.95 9.66 -1.86
N VAL A 131 -17.11 8.83 -2.90
CA VAL A 131 -18.44 8.45 -3.42
C VAL A 131 -19.25 7.73 -2.35
N ILE A 132 -18.66 6.77 -1.65
CA ILE A 132 -19.34 6.04 -0.55
C ILE A 132 -19.67 6.99 0.61
N ALA A 133 -18.73 7.86 1.00
CA ALA A 133 -18.93 8.86 2.04
C ALA A 133 -20.08 9.83 1.70
N ALA A 134 -20.18 10.28 0.44
CA ALA A 134 -21.30 11.10 -0.02
C ALA A 134 -22.65 10.38 0.15
N GLY A 135 -22.69 9.07 -0.09
CA GLY A 135 -23.89 8.26 0.15
C GLY A 135 -24.29 8.21 1.62
N LEU A 136 -23.31 8.10 2.53
CA LEU A 136 -23.54 8.20 3.99
C LEU A 136 -24.06 9.58 4.40
N LEU A 137 -23.52 10.66 3.84
CA LEU A 137 -23.95 12.03 4.16
C LEU A 137 -25.37 12.37 3.65
N ILE A 138 -25.81 11.72 2.57
CA ILE A 138 -27.18 11.87 2.05
C ILE A 138 -28.17 11.06 2.89
N SER A 139 -27.78 9.86 3.30
CA SER A 139 -28.63 8.87 3.96
C SER A 139 -28.72 9.05 5.48
N GLY A 140 -27.65 9.52 6.11
CA GLY A 140 -27.43 9.58 7.56
C GLY A 140 -28.12 10.70 8.34
N GLY A 141 -28.88 11.58 7.66
CA GLY A 141 -29.55 12.70 8.32
C GLY A 141 -28.62 13.88 8.66
N PRO A 142 -29.16 14.94 9.30
CA PRO A 142 -28.41 16.16 9.60
C PRO A 142 -27.31 15.95 10.64
N GLU A 143 -27.53 15.10 11.65
CA GLU A 143 -26.55 14.83 12.73
C GLU A 143 -25.24 14.24 12.18
N LEU A 144 -25.32 13.16 11.39
CA LEU A 144 -24.13 12.56 10.76
C LEU A 144 -23.40 13.50 9.80
N ARG A 145 -24.11 14.47 9.22
CA ARG A 145 -23.49 15.49 8.37
C ARG A 145 -22.71 16.50 9.19
N GLU A 146 -23.30 17.00 10.27
CA GLU A 146 -22.65 17.95 11.18
C GLU A 146 -21.43 17.32 11.84
N ASP A 147 -21.56 16.07 12.34
CA ASP A 147 -20.44 15.31 12.92
C ASP A 147 -19.31 15.12 11.91
N PHE A 148 -19.62 14.79 10.65
CA PHE A 148 -18.61 14.62 9.61
C PHE A 148 -17.83 15.91 9.34
N PHE A 149 -18.52 17.05 9.20
CA PHE A 149 -17.85 18.33 8.98
C PHE A 149 -17.09 18.82 10.22
N TRP A 150 -17.60 18.53 11.41
CA TRP A 150 -16.90 18.84 12.66
C TRP A 150 -15.61 18.03 12.78
N ILE A 151 -15.65 16.72 12.55
CA ILE A 151 -14.45 15.86 12.52
C ILE A 151 -13.47 16.35 11.45
N LEU A 152 -13.96 16.69 10.26
CA LEU A 152 -13.09 17.16 9.18
C LEU A 152 -12.39 18.48 9.57
N GLY A 153 -13.11 19.39 10.23
CA GLY A 153 -12.56 20.63 10.77
C GLY A 153 -11.54 20.39 11.87
N ASP A 154 -11.89 19.58 12.86
CA ASP A 154 -11.02 19.22 13.99
C ASP A 154 -9.72 18.53 13.53
N VAL A 155 -9.82 17.62 12.56
CA VAL A 155 -8.65 17.02 11.92
C VAL A 155 -7.83 18.08 11.19
N ALA A 156 -8.45 19.00 10.44
CA ALA A 156 -7.72 20.04 9.73
C ALA A 156 -6.98 20.98 10.69
N ASP A 157 -7.62 21.37 11.79
CA ASP A 157 -7.03 22.22 12.82
C ASP A 157 -5.88 21.49 13.54
N THR A 158 -6.08 20.22 13.90
CA THR A 158 -5.03 19.37 14.49
C THR A 158 -3.81 19.21 13.56
N LEU A 159 -4.05 19.09 12.25
CA LEU A 159 -2.98 19.00 11.24
C LEU A 159 -2.22 20.32 11.09
N LEU A 160 -2.91 21.46 11.19
CA LEU A 160 -2.33 22.80 11.11
C LEU A 160 -1.53 23.15 12.38
N GLU A 161 -2.01 22.74 13.56
CA GLU A 161 -1.30 22.94 14.83
C GLU A 161 -0.04 22.08 14.91
N ASN A 162 -0.08 20.85 14.39
CA ASN A 162 1.03 19.89 14.46
C ASN A 162 1.75 19.69 13.12
N LEU A 163 1.88 20.75 12.31
CA LEU A 163 2.50 20.68 10.98
C LEU A 163 3.88 20.00 10.98
N GLY A 164 4.69 20.23 12.02
CA GLY A 164 6.01 19.61 12.16
C GLY A 164 5.94 18.08 12.23
N THR A 165 5.11 17.55 13.13
CA THR A 165 4.92 16.11 13.31
C THR A 165 4.23 15.47 12.11
N VAL A 166 3.27 16.16 11.48
CA VAL A 166 2.58 15.70 10.27
C VAL A 166 3.55 15.56 9.09
N LEU A 167 4.42 16.55 8.87
CA LEU A 167 5.44 16.50 7.83
C LEU A 167 6.40 15.33 8.05
N LEU A 168 6.72 15.05 9.31
CA LEU A 168 7.60 13.96 9.71
C LEU A 168 6.93 12.59 9.47
N PHE A 169 5.64 12.45 9.78
CA PHE A 169 4.85 11.27 9.40
C PHE A 169 4.76 11.07 7.89
N PHE A 170 4.60 12.16 7.14
CA PHE A 170 4.59 12.10 5.67
C PHE A 170 5.94 11.60 5.14
N LEU A 171 7.06 12.13 5.66
CA LEU A 171 8.40 11.70 5.31
C LEU A 171 8.63 10.21 5.64
N PHE A 172 8.21 9.78 6.84
CA PHE A 172 8.25 8.38 7.25
C PHE A 172 7.48 7.46 6.29
N SER A 173 6.24 7.82 5.93
CA SER A 173 5.42 7.06 4.98
C SER A 173 6.07 6.95 3.59
N LEU A 174 6.69 8.03 3.12
CA LEU A 174 7.36 8.10 1.83
C LEU A 174 8.58 7.17 1.78
N ILE A 175 9.46 7.23 2.79
CA ILE A 175 10.66 6.38 2.87
C ILE A 175 10.25 4.90 3.00
N ARG A 176 9.22 4.59 3.80
CA ARG A 176 8.70 3.23 3.98
C ARG A 176 8.14 2.65 2.68
N SER A 177 7.50 3.48 1.85
CA SER A 177 7.00 3.09 0.53
C SER A 177 8.15 2.74 -0.43
N ILE A 178 9.22 3.55 -0.43
CA ILE A 178 10.43 3.28 -1.22
C ILE A 178 11.09 1.97 -0.77
N ARG A 179 11.25 1.76 0.54
CA ARG A 179 11.78 0.52 1.13
C ARG A 179 10.98 -0.70 0.68
N GLY A 180 9.65 -0.63 0.77
CA GLY A 180 8.75 -1.72 0.37
C GLY A 180 8.95 -2.13 -1.08
N TYR A 181 9.14 -1.17 -1.99
CA TYR A 181 9.42 -1.49 -3.39
C TYR A 181 10.74 -2.25 -3.56
N PHE A 182 11.85 -1.72 -3.01
CA PHE A 182 13.16 -2.34 -3.15
C PHE A 182 13.25 -3.72 -2.49
N GLN A 183 12.61 -3.89 -1.34
CA GLN A 183 12.53 -5.17 -0.63
C GLN A 183 11.90 -6.25 -1.53
N ILE A 184 10.80 -5.92 -2.22
CA ILE A 184 10.07 -6.90 -3.03
C ILE A 184 10.84 -7.19 -4.32
N THR A 185 11.44 -6.18 -4.95
CA THR A 185 12.34 -6.37 -6.09
C THR A 185 13.52 -7.28 -5.73
N CYS A 186 14.16 -7.06 -4.58
CA CYS A 186 15.27 -7.86 -4.09
C CYS A 186 14.86 -9.32 -3.85
N ALA A 187 13.71 -9.53 -3.20
CA ALA A 187 13.20 -10.86 -2.90
C ALA A 187 12.86 -11.66 -4.17
N ILE A 188 12.31 -11.00 -5.19
CA ILE A 188 12.03 -11.60 -6.50
C ILE A 188 13.32 -12.03 -7.19
N LEU A 189 14.32 -11.13 -7.28
CA LEU A 189 15.59 -11.42 -7.93
C LEU A 189 16.33 -12.57 -7.24
N PHE A 190 16.31 -12.58 -5.90
CA PHE A 190 16.91 -13.67 -5.14
C PHE A 190 16.16 -14.98 -5.35
N GLY A 191 14.83 -15.02 -5.17
CA GLY A 191 14.05 -16.25 -5.33
C GLY A 191 14.11 -16.84 -6.74
N ALA A 192 14.18 -15.99 -7.77
CA ALA A 192 14.38 -16.41 -9.14
C ALA A 192 15.78 -17.01 -9.40
N SER A 193 16.81 -16.53 -8.70
CA SER A 193 18.18 -17.04 -8.84
C SER A 193 18.45 -18.35 -8.09
N VAL A 194 17.70 -18.64 -7.02
CA VAL A 194 17.91 -19.81 -6.16
C VAL A 194 17.42 -21.12 -6.79
N VAL A 195 16.32 -21.10 -7.56
CA VAL A 195 15.69 -22.33 -8.08
C VAL A 195 15.59 -22.30 -9.61
N ARG A 196 16.26 -23.24 -10.30
CA ARG A 196 16.25 -23.33 -11.77
C ARG A 196 14.91 -23.81 -12.36
N LYS A 197 14.16 -24.67 -11.65
CA LYS A 197 12.98 -25.38 -12.17
C LYS A 197 11.63 -24.72 -11.85
N TYR A 198 11.46 -24.12 -10.66
CA TYR A 198 10.21 -23.46 -10.21
C TYR A 198 10.45 -21.99 -9.81
N LYS A 199 11.05 -21.21 -10.73
CA LYS A 199 11.44 -19.80 -10.49
C LYS A 199 10.31 -18.94 -9.89
N ALA A 200 9.06 -19.15 -10.35
CA ALA A 200 7.91 -18.36 -9.90
C ALA A 200 7.51 -18.69 -8.46
N LEU A 201 7.47 -19.97 -8.10
CA LEU A 201 7.13 -20.41 -6.74
C LEU A 201 8.23 -19.98 -5.74
N ALA A 202 9.50 -20.08 -6.17
CA ALA A 202 10.64 -19.65 -5.37
C ALA A 202 10.65 -18.13 -5.13
N ALA A 203 10.29 -17.32 -6.14
CA ALA A 203 10.15 -15.87 -5.97
C ALA A 203 9.02 -15.51 -4.99
N VAL A 204 7.85 -16.15 -5.09
CA VAL A 204 6.76 -15.93 -4.13
C VAL A 204 7.16 -16.33 -2.71
N GLY A 205 7.78 -17.50 -2.54
CA GLY A 205 8.28 -17.97 -1.24
C GLY A 205 9.30 -17.01 -0.62
N MET A 206 10.24 -16.49 -1.41
CA MET A 206 11.22 -15.52 -0.94
C MET A 206 10.58 -14.16 -0.59
N VAL A 207 9.60 -13.68 -1.35
CA VAL A 207 8.86 -12.46 -1.00
C VAL A 207 8.20 -12.60 0.37
N LEU A 208 7.57 -13.75 0.65
CA LEU A 208 6.98 -14.02 1.96
C LEU A 208 8.03 -14.11 3.06
N ALA A 209 9.12 -14.85 2.84
CA ALA A 209 10.19 -15.02 3.81
C ALA A 209 10.88 -13.68 4.17
N VAL A 210 11.20 -12.86 3.18
CA VAL A 210 11.81 -11.54 3.38
C VAL A 210 10.82 -10.61 4.08
N ASN A 211 9.54 -10.61 3.73
CA ASN A 211 8.53 -9.83 4.45
C ASN A 211 8.42 -10.24 5.91
N PHE A 212 8.40 -11.54 6.19
CA PHE A 212 8.36 -12.05 7.55
C PHE A 212 9.60 -11.61 8.35
N ALA A 213 10.80 -11.78 7.78
CA ALA A 213 12.04 -11.39 8.44
C ALA A 213 12.12 -9.88 8.71
N VAL A 214 11.77 -9.04 7.73
CA VAL A 214 11.76 -7.58 7.89
C VAL A 214 10.74 -7.15 8.94
N ASN A 215 9.54 -7.73 8.94
CA ASN A 215 8.52 -7.41 9.95
C ASN A 215 8.94 -7.86 11.36
N LEU A 216 9.68 -8.95 11.50
CA LEU A 216 10.23 -9.41 12.78
C LEU A 216 11.32 -8.44 13.29
N ILE A 217 12.20 -7.96 12.41
CA ILE A 217 13.20 -6.95 12.77
C ILE A 217 12.51 -5.65 13.19
N LEU A 218 11.54 -5.18 12.41
CA LEU A 218 10.84 -3.93 12.67
C LEU A 218 9.89 -3.99 13.87
N SER A 219 9.35 -5.16 14.21
CA SER A 219 8.49 -5.30 15.38
C SER A 219 9.25 -5.02 16.68
N VAL A 220 10.54 -5.33 16.75
CA VAL A 220 11.40 -5.01 17.90
C VAL A 220 11.57 -3.49 18.05
N PHE A 221 11.82 -2.76 16.95
CA PHE A 221 11.91 -1.30 16.97
C PHE A 221 10.55 -0.63 17.23
N GLY A 222 9.47 -1.20 16.71
CA GLY A 222 8.10 -0.73 16.93
C GLY A 222 7.65 -0.93 18.37
N ALA A 223 7.95 -2.08 18.97
CA ALA A 223 7.67 -2.36 20.37
C ALA A 223 8.54 -1.50 21.30
N ALA A 224 9.81 -1.27 20.98
CA ALA A 224 10.67 -0.41 21.80
C ALA A 224 10.26 1.07 21.78
N GLY A 225 9.68 1.55 20.67
CA GLY A 225 9.31 2.97 20.50
C GLY A 225 7.84 3.31 20.79
N LEU A 226 6.89 2.58 20.20
CA LEU A 226 5.45 2.90 20.30
C LEU A 226 4.75 2.28 21.50
N PHE A 227 5.21 1.11 21.98
CA PHE A 227 4.59 0.44 23.13
C PHE A 227 4.60 1.30 24.42
N PRO A 228 5.71 1.97 24.82
CA PRO A 228 5.68 2.84 26.00
C PRO A 228 4.68 3.99 25.88
N LEU A 229 4.54 4.55 24.66
CA LEU A 229 3.61 5.64 24.36
C LEU A 229 2.14 5.20 24.46
N VAL A 230 1.80 4.00 23.95
CA VAL A 230 0.42 3.48 23.91
C VAL A 230 -0.06 2.99 25.27
N PHE A 231 0.84 2.40 26.07
CA PHE A 231 0.49 1.81 27.37
C PHE A 231 0.85 2.70 28.57
N GLY A 232 1.38 3.91 28.34
CA GLY A 232 1.78 4.84 29.39
C GLY A 232 2.85 4.28 30.32
N MET A 233 3.69 3.37 29.82
CA MET A 233 4.70 2.68 30.62
C MET A 233 6.06 3.35 30.43
N ASP A 234 6.69 3.74 31.53
CA ASP A 234 8.10 4.17 31.53
C ASP A 234 8.97 2.91 31.62
N TYR A 235 9.68 2.57 30.54
CA TYR A 235 10.59 1.43 30.58
C TYR A 235 11.86 1.84 31.33
N GLY A 236 11.96 1.38 32.58
CA GLY A 236 13.11 1.56 33.47
C GLY A 236 14.42 0.91 32.98
N PHE A 237 14.89 1.25 31.78
CA PHE A 237 16.26 1.07 31.33
C PHE A 237 17.09 2.31 31.69
N GLY A 238 17.23 2.61 33.00
CA GLY A 238 18.33 3.42 33.55
C GLY A 238 18.59 4.84 32.99
N ALA A 239 17.78 5.35 32.07
CA ALA A 239 17.80 6.71 31.55
C ALA A 239 16.34 7.11 31.30
N GLY A 240 15.73 7.70 32.33
CA GLY A 240 14.32 8.10 32.35
C GLY A 240 13.99 9.06 31.22
N GLY A 241 13.36 8.54 30.18
CA GLY A 241 12.88 9.32 29.06
C GLY A 241 11.92 8.48 28.25
N SER A 242 10.63 8.67 28.46
CA SER A 242 9.62 8.31 27.47
C SER A 242 10.07 8.90 26.12
N LEU A 243 10.40 8.05 25.15
CA LEU A 243 10.76 8.54 23.82
C LEU A 243 9.56 9.31 23.27
N SER A 244 9.75 10.59 22.95
CA SER A 244 8.72 11.36 22.26
C SER A 244 8.40 10.69 20.92
N LEU A 245 7.15 10.79 20.48
CA LEU A 245 6.70 10.22 19.21
C LEU A 245 7.61 10.66 18.04
N GLU A 246 8.10 11.89 18.06
CA GLU A 246 9.02 12.41 17.06
C GLU A 246 10.38 11.67 17.05
N SER A 247 10.93 11.37 18.23
CA SER A 247 12.18 10.62 18.36
C SER A 247 12.05 9.20 17.80
N VAL A 248 10.91 8.55 18.07
CA VAL A 248 10.62 7.21 17.56
C VAL A 248 10.54 7.22 16.03
N LEU A 249 9.87 8.21 15.45
CA LEU A 249 9.76 8.32 13.99
C LEU A 249 11.11 8.55 13.32
N TRP A 250 12.00 9.38 13.88
CA TRP A 250 13.35 9.56 13.35
C TRP A 250 14.17 8.28 13.33
N ILE A 251 14.11 7.49 14.40
CA ILE A 251 14.79 6.20 14.49
C ILE A 251 14.25 5.24 13.42
N GLN A 252 12.94 5.17 13.26
CA GLN A 252 12.30 4.32 12.24
C GLN A 252 12.65 4.75 10.81
N ILE A 253 12.69 6.06 10.54
CA ILE A 253 13.15 6.62 9.27
C ILE A 253 14.59 6.19 8.98
N ALA A 254 15.48 6.27 9.97
CA ALA A 254 16.88 5.88 9.82
C ALA A 254 17.02 4.39 9.51
N VAL A 255 16.30 3.52 10.23
CA VAL A 255 16.26 2.08 9.97
C VAL A 255 15.75 1.79 8.56
N ASP A 256 14.69 2.46 8.12
CA ASP A 256 14.13 2.28 6.78
C ASP A 256 15.09 2.74 5.68
N ALA A 257 15.80 3.85 5.88
CA ALA A 257 16.82 4.34 4.95
C ALA A 257 17.99 3.34 4.80
N VAL A 258 18.44 2.74 5.91
CA VAL A 258 19.48 1.70 5.88
C VAL A 258 18.99 0.47 5.12
N LEU A 259 17.77 0.01 5.38
CA LEU A 259 17.19 -1.13 4.67
C LEU A 259 17.04 -0.86 3.16
N VAL A 260 16.64 0.36 2.77
CA VAL A 260 16.60 0.77 1.35
C VAL A 260 17.98 0.60 0.71
N ALA A 261 19.04 1.10 1.34
CA ALA A 261 20.40 1.01 0.82
C ALA A 261 20.87 -0.44 0.68
N VAL A 262 20.60 -1.29 1.68
CA VAL A 262 20.93 -2.72 1.67
C VAL A 262 20.20 -3.45 0.55
N PHE A 263 18.88 -3.28 0.41
CA PHE A 263 18.10 -3.95 -0.63
C PHE A 263 18.47 -3.46 -2.03
N TRP A 264 18.77 -2.17 -2.19
CA TRP A 264 19.24 -1.63 -3.46
C TRP A 264 20.60 -2.22 -3.86
N TRP A 265 21.57 -2.21 -2.95
CA TRP A 265 22.90 -2.77 -3.18
C TRP A 265 22.84 -4.25 -3.51
N TRP A 266 22.04 -5.02 -2.77
CA TRP A 266 21.84 -6.45 -3.01
C TRP A 266 21.20 -6.70 -4.38
N SER A 267 20.14 -5.97 -4.72
CA SER A 267 19.47 -6.08 -6.03
C SER A 267 20.43 -5.80 -7.18
N TRP A 268 21.28 -4.77 -7.05
CA TRP A 268 22.30 -4.44 -8.04
C TRP A 268 23.35 -5.54 -8.19
N HIS A 269 23.82 -6.12 -7.08
CA HIS A 269 24.78 -7.22 -7.10
C HIS A 269 24.25 -8.49 -7.78
N ILE A 270 23.00 -8.89 -7.49
CA ILE A 270 22.37 -10.04 -8.15
C ILE A 270 22.23 -9.76 -9.65
N ALA A 271 21.72 -8.59 -10.02
CA ALA A 271 21.50 -8.22 -11.41
C ALA A 271 22.82 -8.24 -12.21
N LYS A 272 23.94 -7.81 -11.63
CA LYS A 272 25.26 -7.88 -12.27
C LYS A 272 25.74 -9.32 -12.45
N LYS A 273 25.47 -10.21 -11.50
CA LYS A 273 25.89 -11.60 -11.54
C LYS A 273 25.07 -12.44 -12.53
N SER A 274 23.78 -12.15 -12.69
CA SER A 274 22.92 -12.81 -13.69
C SER A 274 23.23 -12.41 -15.13
N VAL A 275 23.86 -11.25 -15.34
CA VAL A 275 24.36 -10.80 -16.67
C VAL A 275 25.66 -11.51 -17.06
N ASN A 276 26.40 -12.08 -16.10
CA ASN A 276 27.74 -12.62 -16.29
C ASN A 276 27.76 -14.17 -16.30
N ILE A 277 26.62 -14.81 -16.57
CA ILE A 277 26.46 -16.27 -16.72
C ILE A 277 26.23 -16.65 -18.20
N GLU A 278 26.50 -15.71 -19.12
CA GLU A 278 26.80 -16.00 -20.52
C GLU A 278 28.31 -16.10 -20.71
#